data_AF-A0A944DFX4-F1
#
_entry.id   AF-A0A944DFX4-F1
#
_cell.length_a   1.000
_cell.length_b   1.000
_cell.length_c   1.000
_cell.angle_alpha   90.00
_cell.angle_beta   90.00
_cell.angle_gamma   90.00
#
_symmetry.space_group_name_H-M   'P 1'
#
loop_
_entity.id
_entity.type
_entity.pdbx_description
1 polymer ?
#
loop_
_entity_poly.entity_id
_entity_poly.type
_entity_poly.pdbx_seq_one_letter_code
_entity_poly.pdbx_strand_id
1 'polypeptide(L)'
;MADASKSHVLATTLLAAGLMSLGGMAAASPCSPCSARDRKEAATRNPCAAKNPCAAKNPCAANPCAAKAPNPCAAKAIMRPAGYTPMKGDARLGERLFNDPKLSTNGMSCNTCHTGGAAYAASFAQPYPHPVQMALDNFGMAQIHLDEMVQLCMVMPMAAQPLDWQSKELAALVAYLGEVQKTFRPNPCAARNPCAAKNPCAAKNPCAAR
;
A
#
# COMPACT_ATOMS: atom_id res chain seq x y z
N MET A 1 51.35 19.09 -5.75
CA MET A 1 52.20 19.16 -6.95
C MET A 1 51.87 17.96 -7.82
N ALA A 2 51.28 18.20 -9.01
CA ALA A 2 51.82 17.85 -10.34
C ALA A 2 51.60 16.36 -10.71
N ASP A 3 51.19 15.94 -11.90
CA ASP A 3 50.96 16.59 -13.19
C ASP A 3 50.04 15.69 -14.04
N ALA A 4 49.43 16.25 -15.08
CA ALA A 4 48.58 15.58 -16.05
C ALA A 4 49.43 14.98 -17.19
N SER A 5 48.92 13.98 -17.92
CA SER A 5 49.42 13.73 -19.29
C SER A 5 48.43 12.99 -20.20
N LYS A 6 47.94 13.74 -21.21
CA LYS A 6 47.74 13.47 -22.67
C LYS A 6 47.29 12.07 -23.14
N SER A 7 46.19 11.92 -23.91
CA SER A 7 45.88 12.34 -25.31
C SER A 7 46.42 11.42 -26.43
N HIS A 8 45.52 10.72 -27.14
CA HIS A 8 45.65 10.24 -28.55
C HIS A 8 44.22 10.24 -29.13
N VAL A 9 43.80 11.17 -29.99
CA VAL A 9 44.01 11.35 -31.46
C VAL A 9 43.40 10.25 -32.35
N LEU A 10 42.35 10.66 -33.08
CA LEU A 10 41.84 10.36 -34.44
C LEU A 10 42.25 9.08 -35.20
N ALA A 11 41.25 8.45 -35.84
CA ALA A 11 41.14 8.13 -37.29
C ALA A 11 39.91 7.20 -37.56
N THR A 12 38.80 7.67 -38.14
CA THR A 12 38.38 7.61 -39.58
C THR A 12 38.25 6.22 -40.23
N THR A 13 37.22 6.10 -41.11
CA THR A 13 36.90 5.09 -42.16
C THR A 13 35.79 4.06 -41.80
N LEU A 14 34.82 3.68 -42.65
CA LEU A 14 34.55 3.87 -44.08
C LEU A 14 33.05 3.58 -44.37
N LEU A 15 32.52 4.20 -45.43
CA LEU A 15 31.22 3.97 -46.07
C LEU A 15 31.10 2.57 -46.70
N ALA A 16 29.88 2.02 -46.76
CA ALA A 16 29.43 1.19 -47.90
C ALA A 16 27.92 1.32 -48.12
N ALA A 17 27.54 1.58 -49.36
CA ALA A 17 26.19 1.81 -49.88
C ALA A 17 25.49 0.51 -50.33
N GLY A 18 24.15 0.50 -50.37
CA GLY A 18 23.33 -0.61 -50.86
C GLY A 18 22.01 -0.16 -51.50
N LEU A 19 22.06 -0.01 -52.83
CA LEU A 19 21.07 -0.05 -53.92
C LEU A 19 19.55 0.17 -53.70
N MET A 20 19.03 1.02 -54.60
CA MET A 20 17.62 1.27 -54.94
C MET A 20 16.98 0.14 -55.77
N SER A 21 15.65 -0.01 -55.62
CA SER A 21 14.76 -0.54 -56.67
C SER A 21 13.54 0.38 -56.79
N LEU A 22 13.31 0.89 -58.01
CA LEU A 22 12.16 1.67 -58.48
C LEU A 22 10.92 0.78 -58.67
N GLY A 23 9.72 1.36 -58.52
CA GLY A 23 8.51 0.80 -59.14
C GLY A 23 7.18 1.46 -58.78
N GLY A 24 6.72 2.39 -59.63
CA GLY A 24 5.29 2.49 -60.03
C GLY A 24 4.36 3.45 -59.27
N MET A 25 3.96 4.55 -59.91
CA MET A 25 2.79 5.38 -59.61
C MET A 25 1.82 5.40 -60.82
N ALA A 26 0.53 5.16 -60.58
CA ALA A 26 -0.67 5.54 -61.36
C ALA A 26 -1.87 4.75 -60.76
N ALA A 27 -3.13 5.17 -60.64
CA ALA A 27 -3.92 6.36 -60.99
C ALA A 27 -5.23 6.32 -60.14
N ALA A 28 -6.09 7.34 -60.25
CA ALA A 28 -7.26 7.62 -59.40
C ALA A 28 -8.54 6.76 -59.64
N SER A 29 -9.31 6.59 -58.54
CA SER A 29 -10.78 6.48 -58.29
C SER A 29 -11.73 5.75 -59.27
N PRO A 30 -12.75 4.96 -58.82
CA PRO A 30 -13.87 5.45 -57.99
C PRO A 30 -14.60 4.44 -57.04
N CYS A 31 -15.55 4.97 -56.24
CA CYS A 31 -16.69 4.32 -55.53
C CYS A 31 -16.45 3.49 -54.23
N SER A 32 -17.19 3.87 -53.17
CA SER A 32 -17.25 3.26 -51.82
C SER A 32 -17.92 1.87 -51.79
N PRO A 33 -17.68 1.06 -50.74
CA PRO A 33 -18.60 1.07 -49.59
C PRO A 33 -17.90 0.95 -48.20
N CYS A 34 -18.70 1.15 -47.15
CA CYS A 34 -18.37 1.11 -45.74
C CYS A 34 -17.42 -0.03 -45.31
N SER A 35 -16.38 0.30 -44.53
CA SER A 35 -15.64 -0.64 -43.68
C SER A 35 -15.04 0.12 -42.49
N ALA A 36 -15.27 -0.41 -41.29
CA ALA A 36 -14.85 0.15 -40.01
C ALA A 36 -13.35 0.44 -39.98
N ARG A 37 -12.96 1.69 -39.69
CA ARG A 37 -11.58 2.01 -39.32
C ARG A 37 -11.42 1.90 -37.81
N ASP A 38 -10.57 0.95 -37.44
CA ASP A 38 -10.06 0.69 -36.11
C ASP A 38 -9.60 1.96 -35.40
N ARG A 39 -10.34 2.36 -34.35
CA ARG A 39 -9.80 3.23 -33.30
C ARG A 39 -8.99 2.39 -32.34
N LYS A 40 -7.78 2.01 -32.72
CA LYS A 40 -6.82 1.43 -31.80
C LYS A 40 -5.41 1.79 -32.24
N GLU A 41 -4.95 2.98 -31.84
CA GLU A 41 -3.54 3.22 -31.47
C GLU A 41 -3.35 4.65 -30.94
N ALA A 42 -3.94 4.99 -29.79
CA ALA A 42 -3.49 6.12 -28.95
C ALA A 42 -4.13 6.06 -27.56
N ALA A 43 -3.92 4.96 -26.85
CA ALA A 43 -4.21 4.89 -25.43
C ALA A 43 -2.98 4.35 -24.68
N THR A 44 -2.30 5.28 -24.01
CA THR A 44 -1.61 5.09 -22.73
C THR A 44 -0.58 3.95 -22.63
N ARG A 45 0.69 4.26 -22.87
CA ARG A 45 1.79 3.54 -22.18
C ARG A 45 2.04 4.20 -20.83
N ASN A 46 1.37 3.69 -19.79
CA ASN A 46 1.68 4.01 -18.39
C ASN A 46 3.00 3.31 -18.03
N PRO A 47 4.06 4.05 -17.62
CA PRO A 47 5.35 3.46 -17.22
C PRO A 47 5.26 2.53 -16.00
N CYS A 48 4.10 2.45 -15.33
CA CYS A 48 3.81 1.52 -14.24
C CYS A 48 3.24 0.16 -14.70
N ALA A 49 3.19 -0.13 -16.00
CA ALA A 49 2.68 -1.40 -16.54
C ALA A 49 3.73 -2.55 -16.56
N ALA A 50 4.88 -2.37 -15.91
CA ALA A 50 5.78 -3.48 -15.60
C ALA A 50 5.07 -4.44 -14.62
N LYS A 51 5.11 -5.74 -14.92
CA LYS A 51 4.47 -6.81 -14.15
C LYS A 51 4.65 -6.60 -12.64
N ASN A 52 3.54 -6.42 -11.95
CA ASN A 52 3.44 -6.04 -10.55
C ASN A 52 4.20 -7.02 -9.62
N PRO A 53 5.34 -6.63 -9.02
CA PRO A 53 6.11 -7.50 -8.12
C PRO A 53 5.44 -7.71 -6.75
N CYS A 54 4.38 -6.96 -6.42
CA CYS A 54 3.66 -7.07 -5.14
C CYS A 54 2.74 -8.30 -5.05
N ALA A 55 2.47 -8.98 -6.17
CA ALA A 55 1.68 -10.21 -6.17
C ALA A 55 2.45 -11.43 -5.60
N ALA A 56 3.79 -11.39 -5.61
CA ALA A 56 4.61 -12.56 -5.30
C ALA A 56 4.97 -12.72 -3.81
N LYS A 57 4.75 -11.70 -2.95
CA LYS A 57 5.16 -11.73 -1.53
C LYS A 57 4.25 -10.88 -0.61
N ASN A 58 2.95 -11.19 -0.56
CA ASN A 58 2.05 -10.57 0.43
C ASN A 58 1.81 -11.54 1.61
N PRO A 59 2.42 -11.30 2.80
CA PRO A 59 2.22 -12.15 3.99
C PRO A 59 0.78 -12.07 4.53
N CYS A 60 0.01 -11.04 4.19
CA CYS A 60 -1.40 -10.90 4.60
C CYS A 60 -2.35 -11.85 3.84
N ALA A 61 -1.92 -12.45 2.72
CA ALA A 61 -2.70 -13.47 2.01
C ALA A 61 -2.67 -14.85 2.70
N ALA A 62 -1.77 -15.04 3.68
CA ALA A 62 -1.54 -16.31 4.36
C ALA A 62 -2.11 -16.34 5.79
N ASN A 63 -2.93 -15.38 6.20
CA ASN A 63 -3.49 -15.38 7.56
C ASN A 63 -4.85 -16.11 7.63
N PRO A 64 -4.93 -17.34 8.19
CA PRO A 64 -6.18 -18.07 8.36
C PRO A 64 -7.18 -17.38 9.32
N CYS A 65 -6.76 -16.35 10.07
CA CYS A 65 -7.64 -15.54 10.90
C CYS A 65 -8.41 -14.45 10.13
N ALA A 66 -8.04 -14.11 8.89
CA ALA A 66 -8.77 -13.15 8.06
C ALA A 66 -10.00 -13.77 7.36
N ALA A 67 -10.13 -15.10 7.41
CA ALA A 67 -11.16 -15.85 6.70
C ALA A 67 -12.48 -16.01 7.47
N LYS A 68 -12.54 -15.58 8.74
CA LYS A 68 -13.80 -15.48 9.51
C LYS A 68 -14.11 -14.01 9.72
N ALA A 69 -15.34 -13.60 9.41
CA ALA A 69 -15.90 -12.36 9.98
C ALA A 69 -15.51 -12.32 11.47
N PRO A 70 -14.97 -11.20 11.99
CA PRO A 70 -14.50 -11.20 13.36
C PRO A 70 -15.62 -11.68 14.25
N ASN A 71 -15.28 -12.61 15.13
CA ASN A 71 -16.24 -13.08 16.10
C ASN A 71 -16.81 -11.83 16.82
N PRO A 72 -18.12 -11.77 17.13
CA PRO A 72 -18.70 -10.59 17.76
C PRO A 72 -17.98 -10.14 19.04
N CYS A 73 -17.30 -11.07 19.72
CA CYS A 73 -16.47 -10.79 20.88
C CYS A 73 -15.22 -9.96 20.54
N ALA A 74 -14.57 -10.20 19.41
CA ALA A 74 -13.39 -9.50 18.95
C ALA A 74 -13.76 -8.07 18.51
N ALA A 75 -14.90 -7.90 17.83
CA ALA A 75 -15.42 -6.58 17.51
C ALA A 75 -15.70 -5.76 18.77
N LYS A 76 -16.35 -6.38 19.78
CA LYS A 76 -16.59 -5.72 21.07
C LYS A 76 -15.30 -5.40 21.84
N ALA A 77 -14.27 -6.24 21.72
CA ALA A 77 -13.03 -6.07 22.45
C ALA A 77 -12.13 -4.94 21.90
N ILE A 78 -12.26 -4.61 20.60
CA ILE A 78 -11.52 -3.49 19.99
C ILE A 78 -12.25 -2.15 20.04
N MET A 79 -13.54 -2.13 20.41
CA MET A 79 -14.32 -0.90 20.60
C MET A 79 -14.07 -0.31 21.98
N ARG A 80 -13.90 1.02 22.06
CA ARG A 80 -13.74 1.72 23.34
C ARG A 80 -14.93 1.42 24.27
N PRO A 81 -14.68 1.04 25.53
CA PRO A 81 -15.76 0.88 26.50
C PRO A 81 -16.37 2.25 26.85
N ALA A 82 -17.63 2.25 27.26
CA ALA A 82 -18.32 3.45 27.68
C ALA A 82 -17.58 4.14 28.85
N GLY A 83 -17.40 5.46 28.77
CA GLY A 83 -16.69 6.24 29.80
C GLY A 83 -15.16 6.14 29.75
N TYR A 84 -14.59 5.45 28.76
CA TYR A 84 -13.15 5.36 28.60
C TYR A 84 -12.50 6.73 28.34
N THR A 85 -11.43 7.01 29.10
CA THR A 85 -10.61 8.21 28.95
C THR A 85 -9.16 7.78 28.67
N PRO A 86 -8.59 8.10 27.50
CA PRO A 86 -7.21 7.74 27.17
C PRO A 86 -6.21 8.32 28.17
N MET A 87 -5.28 7.47 28.60
CA MET A 87 -4.17 7.90 29.43
C MET A 87 -3.09 8.59 28.59
N LYS A 88 -2.26 9.42 29.24
CA LYS A 88 -1.04 9.93 28.62
C LYS A 88 -0.03 8.78 28.45
N GLY A 89 0.39 8.53 27.21
CA GLY A 89 1.41 7.53 26.90
C GLY A 89 2.85 8.04 26.93
N ASP A 90 3.79 7.10 27.05
CA ASP A 90 5.22 7.30 26.80
C ASP A 90 5.56 6.82 25.39
N ALA A 91 5.85 7.76 24.48
CA ALA A 91 6.16 7.44 23.09
C ALA A 91 7.43 6.59 22.93
N ARG A 92 8.42 6.69 23.83
CA ARG A 92 9.63 5.86 23.77
C ARG A 92 9.31 4.40 24.10
N LEU A 93 8.40 4.17 25.04
CA LEU A 93 7.88 2.83 25.28
C LEU A 93 7.07 2.35 24.07
N GLY A 94 6.24 3.24 23.50
CA GLY A 94 5.44 2.93 22.32
C GLY A 94 6.29 2.50 21.13
N GLU A 95 7.40 3.17 20.87
CA GLU A 95 8.33 2.79 19.81
C GLU A 95 8.94 1.41 20.06
N ARG A 96 9.34 1.09 21.30
CA ARG A 96 9.85 -0.25 21.64
C ARG A 96 8.79 -1.33 21.40
N LEU A 97 7.57 -1.11 21.89
CA LEU A 97 6.45 -2.04 21.72
C LEU A 97 6.08 -2.22 20.24
N PHE A 98 6.07 -1.13 19.47
CA PHE A 98 5.78 -1.15 18.04
C PHE A 98 6.76 -2.05 17.25
N ASN A 99 7.97 -2.22 17.76
CA ASN A 99 9.01 -3.08 17.19
C ASN A 99 9.06 -4.49 17.82
N ASP A 100 8.30 -4.77 18.88
CA ASP A 100 8.40 -6.01 19.65
C ASP A 100 7.54 -7.14 19.04
N PRO A 101 8.15 -8.20 18.47
CA PRO A 101 7.39 -9.31 17.91
C PRO A 101 6.67 -10.13 18.99
N LYS A 102 7.05 -10.01 20.27
CA LYS A 102 6.42 -10.73 21.39
C LYS A 102 4.99 -10.28 21.69
N LEU A 103 4.57 -9.15 21.13
CA LEU A 103 3.17 -8.71 21.21
C LEU A 103 2.22 -9.56 20.38
N SER A 104 2.74 -10.38 19.47
CA SER A 104 1.95 -11.26 18.61
C SER A 104 2.11 -12.72 18.99
N THR A 105 1.15 -13.55 18.57
CA THR A 105 1.30 -15.01 18.64
C THR A 105 1.96 -15.60 17.39
N ASN A 106 2.17 -14.78 16.35
CA ASN A 106 2.68 -15.20 15.04
C ASN A 106 4.03 -14.58 14.67
N GLY A 107 4.72 -13.95 15.62
CA GLY A 107 6.07 -13.40 15.45
C GLY A 107 6.14 -12.06 14.70
N MET A 108 5.00 -11.44 14.39
CA MET A 108 4.94 -10.11 13.81
C MET A 108 5.00 -9.01 14.87
N SER A 109 5.60 -7.87 14.53
CA SER A 109 5.40 -6.61 15.24
C SER A 109 4.63 -5.64 14.34
N CYS A 110 4.19 -4.52 14.89
CA CYS A 110 3.57 -3.46 14.07
C CYS A 110 4.55 -2.99 12.98
N ASN A 111 5.84 -2.90 13.32
CA ASN A 111 6.87 -2.49 12.38
C ASN A 111 7.05 -3.46 11.20
N THR A 112 6.70 -4.75 11.34
CA THR A 112 6.73 -5.71 10.23
C THR A 112 5.97 -5.21 9.00
N CYS A 113 4.86 -4.49 9.19
CA CYS A 113 4.09 -3.87 8.10
C CYS A 113 4.39 -2.38 7.91
N HIS A 114 4.69 -1.67 8.99
CA HIS A 114 4.81 -0.21 9.00
C HIS A 114 6.25 0.32 8.95
N THR A 115 7.19 -0.51 8.52
CA THR A 115 8.60 -0.13 8.34
C THR A 115 8.71 1.12 7.46
N GLY A 116 9.41 2.13 7.98
CA GLY A 116 9.64 3.40 7.25
C GLY A 116 8.37 4.17 6.91
N GLY A 117 7.27 3.96 7.64
CA GLY A 117 5.98 4.59 7.35
C GLY A 117 5.20 3.94 6.21
N ALA A 118 5.58 2.73 5.79
CA ALA A 118 4.84 1.96 4.80
C ALA A 118 3.46 1.51 5.33
N ALA A 119 2.62 1.05 4.40
CA ALA A 119 1.30 0.44 4.66
C ALA A 119 0.27 1.31 5.42
N TYR A 120 0.58 2.56 5.78
CA TYR A 120 -0.44 3.52 6.21
C TYR A 120 -1.27 3.98 5.01
N ALA A 121 -2.59 4.01 5.20
CA ALA A 121 -3.48 4.66 4.25
C ALA A 121 -3.26 6.18 4.27
N ALA A 122 -3.61 6.88 3.19
CA ALA A 122 -3.51 8.35 3.16
C ALA A 122 -4.38 9.01 4.25
N SER A 123 -5.49 8.37 4.63
CA SER A 123 -6.34 8.81 5.74
C SER A 123 -5.62 8.83 7.08
N PHE A 124 -4.51 8.10 7.25
CA PHE A 124 -3.72 8.14 8.48
C PHE A 124 -3.24 9.56 8.83
N ALA A 125 -3.11 10.47 7.86
CA ALA A 125 -2.80 11.87 8.13
C ALA A 125 -3.96 12.69 8.73
N GLN A 126 -5.19 12.15 8.73
CA GLN A 126 -6.37 12.83 9.24
C GLN A 126 -6.44 12.74 10.77
N PRO A 127 -6.97 13.77 11.45
CA PRO A 127 -7.27 13.67 12.87
C PRO A 127 -8.16 12.47 13.19
N TYR A 128 -7.92 11.83 14.32
CA TYR A 128 -8.79 10.76 14.82
C TYR A 128 -9.91 11.33 15.71
N PRO A 129 -11.12 10.76 15.71
CA PRO A 129 -11.54 9.63 14.87
C PRO A 129 -11.80 10.02 13.41
N HIS A 130 -11.54 9.10 12.49
CA HIS A 130 -11.88 9.23 11.07
C HIS A 130 -12.27 7.87 10.46
N PRO A 131 -12.91 7.83 9.27
CA PRO A 131 -13.24 6.57 8.62
C PRO A 131 -11.99 5.85 8.12
N VAL A 132 -11.85 4.56 8.44
CA VAL A 132 -10.81 3.70 7.86
C VAL A 132 -11.45 2.46 7.28
N GLN A 133 -11.22 2.21 5.99
CA GLN A 133 -11.87 1.12 5.27
C GLN A 133 -11.63 -0.25 5.93
N MET A 134 -10.42 -0.50 6.45
CA MET A 134 -10.11 -1.74 7.18
C MET A 134 -10.97 -1.92 8.43
N ALA A 135 -11.29 -0.84 9.15
CA ALA A 135 -12.14 -0.89 10.33
C ALA A 135 -13.61 -1.14 9.97
N LEU A 136 -14.07 -0.55 8.86
CA LEU A 136 -15.40 -0.78 8.32
C LEU A 136 -15.57 -2.22 7.81
N ASP A 137 -14.65 -2.69 6.94
CA ASP A 137 -14.74 -3.99 6.28
C ASP A 137 -14.65 -5.14 7.27
N ASN A 138 -13.75 -5.03 8.25
CA ASN A 138 -13.55 -6.10 9.22
C ASN A 138 -14.54 -5.97 10.37
N PHE A 139 -14.73 -4.79 10.96
CA PHE A 139 -15.42 -4.65 12.25
C PHE A 139 -16.70 -3.80 12.20
N GLY A 140 -17.13 -3.34 11.02
CA GLY A 140 -18.32 -2.51 10.87
C GLY A 140 -18.18 -1.11 11.49
N MET A 141 -16.96 -0.66 11.77
CA MET A 141 -16.71 0.63 12.41
C MET A 141 -16.69 1.75 11.37
N ALA A 142 -17.74 2.58 11.35
CA ALA A 142 -17.83 3.73 10.45
C ALA A 142 -16.76 4.81 10.72
N GLN A 143 -16.36 4.91 11.98
CA GLN A 143 -15.30 5.78 12.49
C GLN A 143 -14.47 4.95 13.45
N ILE A 144 -13.17 5.20 13.50
CA ILE A 144 -12.28 4.52 14.43
C ILE A 144 -11.37 5.53 15.10
N HIS A 145 -11.09 5.34 16.38
CA HIS A 145 -10.09 6.08 17.13
C HIS A 145 -8.68 5.46 16.98
N LEU A 146 -7.63 6.18 17.37
CA LEU A 146 -6.26 5.70 17.20
C LEU A 146 -5.94 4.46 18.05
N ASP A 147 -6.43 4.39 19.29
CA ASP A 147 -6.31 3.21 20.15
C ASP A 147 -7.14 2.03 19.62
N GLU A 148 -8.35 2.26 19.14
CA GLU A 148 -9.14 1.21 18.47
C GLU A 148 -8.40 0.66 17.25
N MET A 149 -7.70 1.51 16.49
CA MET A 149 -6.84 1.08 15.38
C MET A 149 -5.66 0.23 15.87
N VAL A 150 -5.03 0.59 16.99
CA VAL A 150 -3.99 -0.25 17.62
C VAL A 150 -4.55 -1.63 17.96
N GLN A 151 -5.71 -1.67 18.63
CA GLN A 151 -6.36 -2.92 19.01
C GLN A 151 -6.73 -3.76 17.77
N LEU A 152 -7.21 -3.11 16.70
CA LEU A 152 -7.47 -3.74 15.42
C LEU A 152 -6.21 -4.41 14.89
N CYS A 153 -5.08 -3.71 14.81
CA CYS A 153 -3.80 -4.23 14.33
C CYS A 153 -3.26 -5.39 15.18
N MET A 154 -3.45 -5.32 16.50
CA MET A 154 -3.09 -6.39 17.44
C MET A 154 -3.88 -7.66 17.15
N VAL A 155 -5.21 -7.55 17.01
CA VAL A 155 -6.05 -8.72 16.73
C VAL A 155 -5.79 -9.24 15.31
N MET A 156 -5.71 -8.33 14.34
CA MET A 156 -5.50 -8.61 12.92
C MET A 156 -4.59 -7.56 12.28
N PRO A 157 -3.41 -7.91 11.75
CA PRO A 157 -2.97 -9.27 11.41
C PRO A 157 -2.14 -9.96 12.50
N MET A 158 -1.81 -9.31 13.62
CA MET A 158 -0.85 -9.82 14.61
C MET A 158 -1.36 -11.03 15.42
N ALA A 159 -2.62 -11.45 15.26
CA ALA A 159 -3.19 -12.60 15.95
C ALA A 159 -2.96 -12.54 17.48
N ALA A 160 -2.96 -11.33 18.03
CA ALA A 160 -2.79 -11.07 19.44
C ALA A 160 -4.14 -10.85 20.12
N GLN A 161 -4.14 -10.91 21.44
CA GLN A 161 -5.25 -10.36 22.20
C GLN A 161 -5.16 -8.83 22.18
N PRO A 162 -6.32 -8.13 22.21
CA PRO A 162 -6.34 -6.70 22.45
C PRO A 162 -5.64 -6.38 23.79
N LEU A 163 -4.98 -5.24 23.88
CA LEU A 163 -4.39 -4.77 25.13
C LEU A 163 -5.50 -4.31 26.08
N ASP A 164 -5.23 -4.31 27.38
CA ASP A 164 -6.17 -3.71 28.33
C ASP A 164 -6.34 -2.22 28.02
N TRP A 165 -7.59 -1.75 28.03
CA TRP A 165 -7.91 -0.35 27.74
C TRP A 165 -7.20 0.64 28.65
N GLN A 166 -6.97 0.25 29.91
CA GLN A 166 -6.23 1.05 30.90
C GLN A 166 -4.74 0.65 31.01
N SER A 167 -4.19 -0.02 30.01
CA SER A 167 -2.77 -0.42 30.00
C SER A 167 -1.84 0.73 29.63
N LYS A 168 -0.64 0.73 30.22
CA LYS A 168 0.41 1.67 29.83
C LYS A 168 0.89 1.39 28.41
N GLU A 169 0.81 0.14 27.98
CA GLU A 169 1.18 -0.38 26.68
C GLU A 169 0.31 0.21 25.56
N LEU A 170 -1.02 0.17 25.71
CA LEU A 170 -1.93 0.80 24.75
C LEU A 170 -1.70 2.31 24.69
N ALA A 171 -1.62 2.98 25.84
CA ALA A 171 -1.36 4.41 25.90
C ALA A 171 -0.03 4.78 25.23
N ALA A 172 1.03 4.01 25.47
CA ALA A 172 2.35 4.21 24.87
C ALA A 172 2.33 4.04 23.34
N LEU A 173 1.70 2.97 22.84
CA LEU A 173 1.53 2.76 21.39
C LEU A 173 0.76 3.91 20.72
N VAL A 174 -0.32 4.38 21.36
CA VAL A 174 -1.10 5.53 20.86
C VAL A 174 -0.26 6.80 20.84
N ALA A 175 0.53 7.07 21.88
CA ALA A 175 1.41 8.23 21.93
C ALA A 175 2.46 8.18 20.80
N TYR A 176 3.11 7.04 20.61
CA TYR A 176 4.09 6.86 19.54
C TYR A 176 3.46 7.01 18.15
N LEU A 177 2.32 6.35 17.89
CA LEU A 177 1.63 6.49 16.60
C LEU A 177 1.15 7.92 16.36
N GLY A 178 0.78 8.66 17.40
CA GLY A 178 0.49 10.09 17.31
C GLY A 178 1.71 10.92 16.89
N GLU A 179 2.93 10.52 17.25
CA GLU A 179 4.17 11.15 16.75
C GLU A 179 4.46 10.75 15.30
N VAL A 180 4.29 9.47 14.96
CA VAL A 180 4.42 8.99 13.57
C VAL A 180 3.42 9.70 12.64
N GLN A 181 2.18 9.90 13.07
CA GLN A 181 1.15 10.60 12.31
C GLN A 181 1.57 12.04 11.96
N LYS A 182 2.18 12.78 12.89
CA LYS A 182 2.60 14.18 12.68
C LYS A 182 3.65 14.30 11.57
N THR A 183 4.52 13.31 11.45
CA THR A 183 5.60 13.29 10.44
C THR A 183 5.19 12.56 9.16
N PHE A 184 4.08 11.81 9.19
CA PHE A 184 3.58 11.08 8.02
C PHE A 184 3.20 12.04 6.89
N ARG A 185 3.69 11.72 5.69
CA ARG A 185 3.35 12.44 4.45
C ARG A 185 2.78 11.42 3.47
N PRO A 186 1.46 11.47 3.18
CA PRO A 186 0.88 10.53 2.25
C PRO A 186 1.51 10.71 0.88
N ASN A 187 1.98 9.62 0.28
CA ASN A 187 2.53 9.68 -1.08
C ASN A 187 1.37 9.95 -2.07
N PRO A 188 1.37 11.10 -2.78
CA PRO A 188 0.28 11.44 -3.71
C PRO A 188 0.17 10.44 -4.88
N CYS A 189 1.24 9.69 -5.15
CA CYS A 189 1.26 8.62 -6.14
C CYS A 189 0.66 7.30 -5.62
N ALA A 190 0.63 7.08 -4.29
CA ALA A 190 0.00 5.89 -3.71
C ALA A 190 -1.54 5.93 -3.83
N ALA A 191 -2.14 7.11 -3.73
CA ALA A 191 -3.57 7.33 -3.96
C ALA A 191 -3.99 7.08 -5.42
N ARG A 192 -3.05 7.20 -6.38
CA ARG A 192 -3.26 6.94 -7.81
C ARG A 192 -2.72 5.57 -8.25
N ASN A 193 -2.15 4.79 -7.33
CA ASN A 193 -1.59 3.49 -7.64
C ASN A 193 -2.72 2.45 -7.74
N PRO A 194 -2.94 1.81 -8.89
CA PRO A 194 -3.92 0.74 -9.03
C PRO A 194 -3.62 -0.47 -8.11
N CYS A 195 -2.44 -0.56 -7.50
CA CYS A 195 -2.11 -1.54 -6.46
C CYS A 195 -2.74 -1.22 -5.09
N ALA A 196 -3.04 0.06 -4.78
CA ALA A 196 -3.77 0.41 -3.56
C ALA A 196 -5.26 0.06 -3.69
N ALA A 197 -5.84 0.29 -4.88
CA ALA A 197 -7.19 -0.15 -5.24
C ALA A 197 -7.30 -1.68 -5.43
N LYS A 198 -6.16 -2.35 -5.68
CA LYS A 198 -6.04 -3.81 -5.76
C LYS A 198 -5.27 -4.37 -4.58
N ASN A 199 -5.46 -3.80 -3.38
CA ASN A 199 -5.14 -4.55 -2.17
C ASN A 199 -6.05 -5.79 -2.16
N PRO A 200 -5.53 -7.03 -2.32
CA PRO A 200 -6.36 -8.22 -2.25
C PRO A 200 -7.01 -8.40 -0.88
N CYS A 201 -6.54 -7.69 0.17
CA CYS A 201 -7.21 -7.61 1.47
C CYS A 201 -8.48 -6.74 1.49
N ALA A 202 -8.69 -5.88 0.48
CA ALA A 202 -9.91 -5.05 0.35
C ALA A 202 -10.83 -5.54 -0.77
N ALA A 203 -10.30 -6.21 -1.80
CA ALA A 203 -11.01 -6.39 -3.06
C ALA A 203 -11.71 -7.75 -3.27
N LYS A 204 -11.60 -8.73 -2.36
CA LYS A 204 -12.32 -10.01 -2.53
C LYS A 204 -12.79 -10.58 -1.20
N ASN A 205 -14.08 -10.39 -0.91
CA ASN A 205 -14.83 -11.29 -0.04
C ASN A 205 -15.30 -12.49 -0.91
N PRO A 206 -14.66 -13.66 -0.84
CA PRO A 206 -15.06 -14.84 -1.62
C PRO A 206 -16.42 -15.42 -1.18
N CYS A 207 -17.02 -14.93 -0.10
CA CYS A 207 -18.31 -15.40 0.43
C CYS A 207 -19.53 -14.63 -0.13
N ALA A 208 -19.33 -13.69 -1.08
CA ALA A 208 -20.44 -13.13 -1.85
C ALA A 208 -20.86 -14.01 -3.05
N ALA A 209 -20.14 -15.12 -3.27
CA ALA A 209 -20.35 -15.98 -4.43
C ALA A 209 -20.80 -17.41 -4.12
N ARG A 210 -20.74 -17.91 -2.88
CA ARG A 210 -21.29 -19.23 -2.46
C ARG A 210 -21.59 -19.26 -0.98
#